data_AF-A0A536WXT4-F1
#
_entry.id   AF-A0A536WXT4-F1
#
_cell.length_a   1.000
_cell.length_b   1.000
_cell.length_c   1.000
_cell.angle_alpha   90.00
_cell.angle_beta   90.00
_cell.angle_gamma   90.00
#
_symmetry.space_group_name_H-M   'P 1'
#
loop_
_entity.id
_entity.type
_entity.pdbx_description
1 polymer ?
#
loop_
_entity_poly.entity_id
_entity_poly.type
_entity_poly.pdbx_seq_one_letter_code
_entity_poly.pdbx_strand_id
1 'polypeptide(L)'
;CGHYGCGGVLAALRDEKLGLSDNWLRHVQDVRWRHETEIAALTSEHERHRRLCELNVMQQVLNVSQTTVLQEAWSRGQALAVHGWIYDIRDGLLRDLEATRSGTPAG
;
A
#
# COMPACT_ATOMS: atom_id res chain seq x y z
N CYS A 1 -6.00 2.05 -4.86
CA CYS A 1 -6.72 2.63 -3.71
C CYS A 1 -6.78 1.57 -2.60
N GLY A 2 -6.65 1.97 -1.34
CA GLY A 2 -6.90 1.13 -0.17
C GLY A 2 -7.99 1.72 0.71
N HIS A 3 -8.24 1.11 1.87
CA HIS A 3 -9.23 1.61 2.83
C HIS A 3 -8.80 1.35 4.28
N TYR A 4 -9.17 2.27 5.16
CA TYR A 4 -9.03 2.04 6.60
C TYR A 4 -10.02 0.97 7.09
N GLY A 5 -9.66 0.28 8.17
CA GLY A 5 -10.46 -0.82 8.69
C GLY A 5 -10.36 -2.12 7.87
N CYS A 6 -9.37 -2.23 6.96
CA CYS A 6 -9.21 -3.42 6.13
C CYS A 6 -8.92 -4.68 6.95
N GLY A 7 -9.85 -5.63 6.93
CA GLY A 7 -9.74 -6.89 7.68
C GLY A 7 -8.53 -7.73 7.29
N GLY A 8 -8.17 -7.78 6.00
CA GLY A 8 -6.96 -8.49 5.56
C GLY A 8 -5.68 -7.86 6.10
N VAL A 9 -5.61 -6.53 6.15
CA VAL A 9 -4.46 -5.82 6.75
C VAL A 9 -4.41 -6.04 8.26
N LEU A 10 -5.56 -6.08 8.94
CA LEU A 10 -5.61 -6.36 10.38
C LEU A 10 -5.17 -7.78 10.70
N ALA A 11 -5.64 -8.76 9.92
CA ALA A 11 -5.21 -10.15 10.04
C ALA A 11 -3.69 -10.30 9.83
N ALA A 12 -3.13 -9.59 8.85
CA ALA A 12 -1.67 -9.54 8.63
C ALA A 12 -0.91 -8.82 9.75
N LEU A 13 -1.52 -7.80 10.39
CA LEU A 13 -0.93 -7.12 11.55
C LEU A 13 -0.87 -8.03 12.78
N ARG A 14 -1.88 -8.89 12.96
CA ARG A 14 -2.03 -9.79 14.11
C ARG A 14 -1.45 -11.19 13.89
N ASP A 15 -0.90 -11.46 12.72
CA ASP A 15 -0.45 -12.79 12.31
C ASP A 15 -1.53 -13.87 12.47
N GLU A 16 -2.78 -13.51 12.14
CA GLU A 16 -3.91 -14.44 12.18
C GLU A 16 -3.75 -15.57 11.14
N LYS A 17 -4.17 -16.79 11.50
CA LYS A 17 -4.13 -17.96 10.63
C LYS A 17 -5.50 -18.19 10.01
N LEU A 18 -5.64 -17.86 8.73
CA LEU A 18 -6.87 -17.94 7.94
C LEU A 18 -6.79 -19.02 6.85
N GLY A 19 -5.70 -19.81 6.81
CA GLY A 19 -5.54 -20.93 5.89
C GLY A 19 -4.94 -20.49 4.56
N LEU A 20 -5.60 -20.79 3.43
CA LEU A 20 -5.03 -20.51 2.11
C LEU A 20 -4.78 -19.01 1.88
N SER A 21 -5.59 -18.15 2.48
CA SER A 21 -5.43 -16.69 2.43
C SER A 21 -4.12 -16.21 3.05
N ASP A 22 -3.50 -16.99 3.95
CA ASP A 22 -2.26 -16.60 4.63
C ASP A 22 -1.11 -16.41 3.64
N ASN A 23 -1.10 -17.19 2.55
CA ASN A 23 -0.11 -17.06 1.48
C ASN A 23 -0.22 -15.71 0.78
N TRP A 24 -1.44 -15.20 0.60
CA TRP A 24 -1.68 -13.88 0.03
C TRP A 24 -1.35 -12.77 1.03
N LEU A 25 -1.76 -12.94 2.29
CA LEU A 25 -1.51 -11.97 3.36
C LEU A 25 -0.03 -11.84 3.71
N ARG A 26 0.81 -12.83 3.37
CA ARG A 26 2.27 -12.73 3.50
C ARG A 26 2.84 -11.48 2.86
N HIS A 27 2.31 -11.04 1.71
CA HIS A 27 2.78 -9.81 1.07
C HIS A 27 2.50 -8.55 1.90
N VAL A 28 1.43 -8.53 2.69
CA VAL A 28 1.14 -7.43 3.63
C VAL A 28 2.03 -7.55 4.87
N GLN A 29 2.32 -8.77 5.33
CA GLN A 29 3.28 -9.02 6.41
C GLN A 29 4.69 -8.55 6.03
N ASP A 30 5.11 -8.75 4.77
CA ASP A 30 6.40 -8.26 4.27
C ASP A 30 6.49 -6.73 4.33
N VAL A 31 5.39 -6.02 4.03
CA VAL A 31 5.30 -4.56 4.22
C VAL A 31 5.42 -4.20 5.69
N ARG A 32 4.68 -4.89 6.56
CA ARG A 32 4.77 -4.67 8.02
C ARG A 32 6.19 -4.86 8.53
N TRP A 33 6.87 -5.93 8.12
CA TRP A 33 8.24 -6.23 8.52
C TRP A 33 9.21 -5.13 8.08
N ARG A 34 9.12 -4.68 6.82
CA ARG A 34 9.98 -3.61 6.31
C ARG A 34 9.83 -2.30 7.08
N HIS A 35 8.65 -2.05 7.63
CA HIS A 35 8.30 -0.86 8.40
C HIS A 35 8.14 -1.14 9.89
N GLU A 36 8.76 -2.21 10.42
CA GLU A 36 8.53 -2.66 11.79
C GLU A 36 8.81 -1.58 12.82
N THR A 37 9.93 -0.85 12.70
CA THR A 37 10.30 0.24 13.62
C THR A 37 9.24 1.33 13.67
N GLU A 38 8.72 1.74 12.51
CA GLU A 38 7.70 2.78 12.38
C GLU A 38 6.36 2.31 12.97
N ILE A 39 5.96 1.08 12.68
CA ILE A 39 4.73 0.49 13.21
C ILE A 39 4.82 0.26 14.72
N ALA A 40 5.95 -0.23 15.22
CA ALA A 40 6.16 -0.50 16.64
C ALA A 40 6.16 0.79 17.50
N ALA A 41 6.56 1.93 16.93
CA ALA A 41 6.53 3.22 17.60
C ALA A 41 5.11 3.76 17.87
N LEU A 42 4.09 3.26 17.17
CA LEU A 42 2.70 3.67 17.37
C LEU A 42 2.11 3.00 18.61
N THR A 43 1.30 3.75 19.36
CA THR A 43 0.85 3.35 20.71
C THR A 43 -0.33 2.38 20.69
N SER A 44 -1.26 2.54 19.74
CA SER A 44 -2.47 1.72 19.67
C SER A 44 -2.50 0.81 18.45
N GLU A 45 -3.17 -0.34 18.57
CA GLU A 45 -3.40 -1.23 17.42
C GLU A 45 -4.16 -0.52 16.30
N HIS A 46 -5.11 0.35 16.64
CA HIS A 46 -5.86 1.15 15.67
C HIS A 46 -4.93 2.06 14.84
N GLU A 47 -3.98 2.74 15.47
CA GLU A 47 -2.97 3.55 14.75
C GLU A 47 -2.08 2.67 13.87
N ARG A 48 -1.59 1.54 14.40
CA ARG A 48 -0.76 0.57 13.65
C ARG A 48 -1.48 0.03 12.43
N HIS A 49 -2.75 -0.34 12.59
CA HIS A 49 -3.60 -0.84 11.50
C HIS A 49 -3.80 0.21 10.43
N ARG A 50 -4.17 1.44 10.83
CA ARG A 50 -4.32 2.55 9.88
C ARG A 50 -3.03 2.82 9.12
N ARG A 51 -1.90 2.86 9.83
CA ARG A 51 -0.61 3.11 9.20
C ARG A 51 -0.21 1.99 8.25
N LEU A 52 -0.42 0.73 8.63
CA LEU A 52 -0.14 -0.41 7.75
C LEU A 52 -1.04 -0.41 6.50
N CYS A 53 -2.30 0.04 6.61
CA CYS A 53 -3.15 0.24 5.42
C CYS A 53 -2.52 1.25 4.45
N GLU A 54 -2.02 2.38 4.95
CA GLU A 54 -1.36 3.41 4.13
C GLU A 54 -0.08 2.89 3.48
N LEU A 55 0.80 2.28 4.28
CA LEU A 55 2.06 1.71 3.81
C LEU A 55 1.83 0.62 2.75
N ASN A 56 0.81 -0.22 2.94
CA ASN A 56 0.46 -1.22 1.94
C ASN A 56 0.02 -0.58 0.61
N VAL A 57 -0.78 0.49 0.64
CA VAL A 57 -1.14 1.24 -0.58
C VAL A 57 0.12 1.80 -1.26
N MET A 58 0.99 2.46 -0.50
CA MET A 58 2.24 3.02 -1.02
C MET A 58 3.13 1.93 -1.65
N GLN A 59 3.23 0.76 -1.02
CA GLN A 59 3.98 -0.37 -1.57
C GLN A 59 3.36 -0.88 -2.88
N GLN A 60 2.03 -0.98 -2.97
CA GLN A 60 1.40 -1.42 -4.22
C GLN A 60 1.57 -0.40 -5.35
N VAL A 61 1.60 0.90 -5.05
CA VAL A 61 1.97 1.91 -6.04
C VAL A 61 3.39 1.68 -6.54
N LEU A 62 4.34 1.40 -5.64
CA LEU A 62 5.72 1.05 -6.04
C LEU A 62 5.75 -0.21 -6.91
N ASN A 63 5.05 -1.28 -6.51
CA ASN A 63 5.01 -2.54 -7.26
C ASN A 63 4.46 -2.33 -8.68
N VAL A 64 3.32 -1.63 -8.83
CA VAL A 64 2.75 -1.29 -10.14
C VAL A 64 3.74 -0.45 -10.95
N SER A 65 4.40 0.51 -10.29
CA SER A 65 5.40 1.36 -10.95
C SER A 65 6.59 0.59 -11.52
N GLN A 66 6.92 -0.56 -10.94
CA GLN A 66 8.05 -1.40 -11.35
C GLN A 66 7.69 -2.46 -12.39
N THR A 67 6.42 -2.57 -12.79
CA THR A 67 6.02 -3.51 -13.84
C THR A 67 6.63 -3.15 -15.18
N THR A 68 6.97 -4.18 -15.99
CA THR A 68 7.51 -3.98 -17.34
C THR A 68 6.56 -3.14 -18.20
N VAL A 69 5.25 -3.38 -18.09
CA VAL A 69 4.21 -2.63 -18.80
C VAL A 69 4.31 -1.12 -18.54
N LEU A 70 4.45 -0.72 -17.29
CA LEU A 70 4.51 0.69 -16.93
C LEU A 70 5.87 1.32 -17.26
N GLN A 71 6.95 0.57 -17.02
CA GLN A 71 8.30 1.00 -17.39
C GLN A 71 8.44 1.21 -18.90
N GLU A 72 7.87 0.32 -19.72
CA GLU A 72 7.82 0.46 -21.18
C GLU A 72 6.92 1.62 -21.62
N ALA A 73 5.84 1.91 -20.88
CA ALA A 73 4.99 3.08 -21.16
C ALA A 73 5.75 4.37 -20.94
N TRP A 74 6.48 4.47 -19.84
CA TRP A 74 7.32 5.62 -19.56
C TRP A 74 8.51 5.73 -20.50
N SER A 75 9.15 4.63 -20.87
CA SER A 75 10.31 4.66 -21.78
C SER A 75 9.97 5.13 -23.20
N ARG A 76 8.74 4.89 -23.68
CA ARG A 76 8.23 5.43 -24.97
C ARG A 76 7.60 6.83 -24.85
N GLY A 77 7.75 7.49 -23.70
CA GLY A 77 7.25 8.85 -23.48
C GLY A 77 5.74 8.98 -23.26
N GLN A 78 5.03 7.88 -22.96
CA GLN A 78 3.59 7.95 -22.69
C GLN A 78 3.34 8.63 -21.33
N ALA A 79 2.61 9.74 -21.34
CA ALA A 79 2.21 10.46 -20.14
C ALA A 79 1.22 9.61 -19.31
N LEU A 80 1.70 9.06 -18.19
CA LEU A 80 0.91 8.22 -17.28
C LEU A 80 1.44 8.35 -15.86
N ALA A 81 0.54 8.36 -14.88
CA ALA A 81 0.85 8.39 -13.46
C ALA A 81 0.09 7.31 -12.68
N VAL A 82 0.68 6.85 -11.58
CA VAL A 82 0.07 5.91 -10.63
C VAL A 82 -0.06 6.62 -9.30
N HIS A 83 -1.27 6.65 -8.76
CA HIS A 83 -1.61 7.38 -7.54
C HIS A 83 -1.93 6.44 -6.38
N GLY A 84 -1.49 6.81 -5.18
CA GLY A 84 -1.80 6.10 -3.95
C GLY A 84 -2.85 6.85 -3.15
N TRP A 85 -4.06 6.29 -3.09
CA TRP A 85 -5.17 6.86 -2.31
C TRP A 85 -5.70 5.87 -1.29
N ILE A 86 -6.22 6.39 -0.18
CA ILE A 86 -6.92 5.63 0.85
C ILE A 86 -8.23 6.32 1.21
N TYR A 87 -9.29 5.55 1.45
CA TYR A 87 -10.55 6.12 1.95
C TYR A 87 -10.93 5.55 3.31
N ASP A 88 -11.76 6.28 4.05
CA ASP A 88 -12.36 5.79 5.29
C ASP A 88 -13.85 5.55 5.08
N ILE A 89 -14.34 4.34 5.37
CA ILE A 89 -15.76 4.02 5.21
C ILE A 89 -16.64 4.79 6.20
N ARG A 90 -16.05 5.27 7.32
CA ARG A 90 -16.78 5.98 8.37
C ARG A 90 -17.19 7.38 7.94
N ASP A 91 -16.39 8.03 7.11
CA ASP A 91 -16.65 9.40 6.63
C ASP A 91 -16.80 9.50 5.10
N GLY A 92 -16.49 8.43 4.36
CA GLY A 92 -16.55 8.39 2.90
C GLY A 92 -15.48 9.22 2.20
N LEU A 93 -14.52 9.80 2.93
CA LEU A 93 -13.53 10.71 2.38
C LEU A 93 -12.31 9.96 1.85
N LEU A 94 -11.97 10.26 0.60
CA LEU A 94 -10.72 9.87 -0.03
C LEU A 94 -9.59 10.80 0.43
N ARG A 95 -8.41 10.23 0.70
CA ARG A 95 -7.21 10.93 1.12
C ARG A 95 -6.06 10.58 0.20
N ASP A 96 -5.32 11.60 -0.22
CA ASP A 96 -4.08 11.41 -0.96
C ASP A 96 -2.96 11.03 0.01
N LEU A 97 -2.18 10.00 -0.36
CA LEU A 97 -1.01 9.56 0.39
C LEU A 97 0.29 10.17 -0.14
N GLU A 98 0.20 11.10 -1.10
CA GLU A 98 1.34 11.76 -1.74
C GLU A 98 2.32 10.76 -2.38
N ALA A 99 1.82 9.56 -2.72
CA ALA A 99 2.61 8.45 -3.23
C ALA A 99 2.62 8.38 -4.76
N THR A 100 2.38 9.49 -5.44
CA THR A 100 2.27 9.53 -6.90
C THR A 100 3.61 9.18 -7.57
N ARG A 101 3.57 8.28 -8.56
CA ARG A 101 4.70 7.95 -9.43
C ARG A 101 4.36 8.29 -10.88
N SER A 102 5.25 9.02 -11.54
CA SER A 102 5.16 9.36 -12.96
C SER A 102 6.49 9.05 -13.65
N GLY A 103 6.44 8.72 -14.93
CA GLY A 103 7.65 8.54 -15.73
C GLY A 103 8.40 9.85 -15.90
N THR A 104 9.72 9.81 -15.84
CA THR A 104 10.54 10.93 -16.29
C THR A 104 10.42 11.01 -17.82
N PRO A 105 10.14 12.18 -18.41
CA PRO A 105 10.20 12.33 -19.86
C PRO A 105 11.58 11.90 -20.36
N ALA A 106 11.63 11.09 -21.41
CA ALA A 106 12.88 10.90 -22.14
C ALA A 106 13.29 12.29 -22.68
N GLY A 107 14.48 12.74 -22.26
CA GLY A 107 15.07 14.01 -22.71
C GLY A 107 15.39 14.02 -24.20
#